data_AF-A0A6I1G2F4-F1
#
_entry.id   AF-A0A6I1G2F4-F1
#
_cell.length_a   1.000
_cell.length_b   1.000
_cell.length_c   1.000
_cell.angle_alpha   90.00
_cell.angle_beta   90.00
_cell.angle_gamma   90.00
#
_symmetry.space_group_name_H-M   'P 1'
#
loop_
_entity.id
_entity.type
_entity.pdbx_description
1 polymer ?
#
loop_
_entity_poly.entity_id
_entity_poly.type
_entity_poly.pdbx_seq_one_letter_code
_entity_poly.pdbx_strand_id
1 'polypeptide(L)'
;MSVSESEFYEVGMSLPPEVRRHVALRLLESVDPDDAFDHAAEAWLRTEAVTAYERLVQDPSRAVPAEDVRARLNAKWAARS
;
A
#
# COMPACT_ATOMS: atom_id res chain seq x y z
N MET A 1 -9.33 8.98 30.68
CA MET A 1 -8.54 10.03 30.01
C MET A 1 -7.97 9.42 28.75
N SER A 2 -8.40 9.87 27.56
CA SER A 2 -7.80 9.46 26.29
C SER A 2 -6.58 10.34 26.05
N VAL A 3 -5.40 9.74 26.15
CA VAL A 3 -4.11 10.39 25.86
C VAL A 3 -4.07 10.73 24.37
N SER A 4 -3.59 11.93 24.02
CA SER A 4 -3.54 12.38 22.62
C SER A 4 -2.42 11.69 21.84
N GLU A 5 -2.56 11.55 20.52
CA GLU A 5 -1.56 10.91 19.65
C GLU A 5 -0.19 11.61 19.71
N SER A 6 -0.19 12.94 19.94
CA SER A 6 1.02 13.76 20.12
C SER A 6 1.75 13.46 21.44
N GLU A 7 1.03 13.17 22.52
CA GLU A 7 1.63 12.77 23.81
C GLU A 7 2.40 11.45 23.68
N PHE A 8 1.88 10.48 22.91
CA PHE A 8 2.59 9.21 22.70
C PHE A 8 3.90 9.41 21.93
N TYR A 9 3.93 10.31 20.95
CA TYR A 9 5.13 10.63 20.18
C TYR A 9 6.19 11.35 21.02
N GLU A 10 5.78 12.34 21.83
CA GLU A 10 6.70 13.13 22.67
C GLU A 10 7.34 12.33 23.80
N VAL A 11 6.66 11.32 24.33
CA VAL A 11 7.17 10.47 25.42
C VAL A 11 8.08 9.34 24.90
N GLY A 12 8.32 9.27 23.58
CA GLY A 12 9.15 8.22 22.96
C GLY A 12 8.52 6.82 23.04
N MET A 13 7.21 6.75 23.29
CA MET A 13 6.47 5.50 23.38
C MET A 13 6.00 5.08 21.99
N SER A 14 6.04 3.78 21.71
CA SER A 14 5.48 3.28 20.45
C SER A 14 3.97 3.53 20.42
N LEU A 15 3.50 4.14 19.34
CA LEU A 15 2.08 4.42 19.15
C LEU A 15 1.27 3.11 19.23
N PRO A 16 0.12 3.09 19.93
CA PRO A 16 -0.80 1.97 19.91
C PRO A 16 -1.15 1.54 18.47
N PRO A 17 -1.42 0.25 18.18
CA PRO A 17 -1.63 -0.24 16.82
C PRO A 17 -2.71 0.51 16.03
N GLU A 18 -3.79 0.90 16.69
CA GLU A 18 -4.90 1.67 16.12
C GLU A 18 -4.48 3.10 15.77
N VAL A 19 -3.72 3.75 16.64
CA VAL A 19 -3.16 5.09 16.43
C VAL A 19 -2.14 5.08 15.29
N ARG A 20 -1.26 4.07 15.20
CA ARG A 20 -0.33 3.92 14.07
C ARG A 20 -1.05 3.85 12.74
N ARG A 21 -2.15 3.11 12.67
CA ARG A 21 -2.95 2.99 11.44
C ARG A 21 -3.56 4.34 11.08
N HIS A 22 -4.14 5.04 12.06
CA HIS A 22 -4.76 6.34 11.82
C HIS A 22 -3.75 7.38 11.33
N VAL A 23 -2.60 7.49 12.00
CA VAL A 23 -1.51 8.39 11.59
C VAL A 23 -0.94 8.02 10.22
N ALA A 24 -0.75 6.73 9.92
CA ALA A 24 -0.24 6.30 8.61
C ALA A 24 -1.19 6.65 7.46
N LEU A 25 -2.51 6.50 7.65
CA LEU A 25 -3.50 6.92 6.65
C LEU A 25 -3.47 8.43 6.44
N ARG A 26 -3.43 9.20 7.53
CA ARG A 26 -3.39 10.66 7.46
C ARG A 26 -2.11 11.18 6.81
N LEU A 27 -0.97 10.53 7.07
CA LEU A 27 0.29 10.84 6.40
C LEU A 27 0.21 10.52 4.91
N LEU A 28 -0.34 9.38 4.53
CA LEU A 28 -0.54 9.01 3.13
C LEU A 28 -1.45 10.01 2.40
N GLU A 29 -2.52 10.47 3.05
CA GLU A 29 -3.43 11.50 2.52
C GLU A 29 -2.77 12.88 2.42
N SER A 30 -1.73 13.16 3.24
CA SER A 30 -0.99 14.41 3.20
C SER A 30 0.16 14.44 2.20
N VAL A 31 0.50 13.28 1.62
CA VAL A 31 1.46 13.22 0.52
C VAL A 31 0.73 13.66 -0.73
N ASP A 32 0.89 14.93 -1.10
CA ASP A 32 0.69 15.33 -2.48
C ASP A 32 1.73 14.56 -3.31
N PRO A 33 1.31 13.77 -4.31
CA PRO A 33 2.26 13.17 -5.23
C PRO A 33 3.04 14.33 -5.86
N ASP A 34 4.36 14.33 -5.68
CA ASP A 34 5.16 15.33 -6.37
C ASP A 34 5.12 15.04 -7.88
N ASP A 35 5.30 16.07 -8.70
CA ASP A 35 5.27 15.95 -10.17
C ASP A 35 6.22 14.84 -10.66
N ALA A 36 7.29 14.55 -9.91
CA ALA A 36 8.23 13.47 -10.20
C ALA A 36 7.62 12.07 -10.02
N PHE A 37 6.84 11.85 -8.95
CA PHE A 37 6.07 10.63 -8.75
C PHE A 37 5.05 10.43 -9.87
N ASP A 38 4.31 11.48 -10.24
CA ASP A 38 3.30 11.40 -11.30
C ASP A 38 3.93 11.07 -12.66
N HIS A 39 5.06 11.70 -12.99
CA HIS A 39 5.81 11.37 -14.20
C HIS A 39 6.37 9.95 -14.20
N ALA A 40 6.88 9.48 -13.06
CA ALA A 40 7.38 8.12 -12.92
C ALA A 40 6.25 7.08 -13.03
N ALA A 41 5.12 7.33 -12.40
CA ALA A 41 3.93 6.49 -12.46
C ALA A 41 3.40 6.41 -13.90
N GLU A 42 3.28 7.55 -14.60
CA GLU A 42 2.84 7.58 -15.99
C GLU A 42 3.79 6.82 -16.92
N ALA A 43 5.11 6.97 -16.74
CA ALA A 43 6.10 6.23 -17.52
C ALA A 43 6.00 4.71 -17.28
N TRP A 44 5.82 4.30 -16.03
CA TRP A 44 5.65 2.89 -15.66
C TRP A 44 4.35 2.32 -16.23
N LEU A 45 3.24 3.06 -16.14
CA LEU A 45 1.94 2.64 -16.69
C LEU A 45 2.04 2.39 -18.20
N ARG A 46 2.66 3.32 -18.94
CA ARG A 46 2.78 3.20 -20.41
C ARG A 46 3.69 2.08 -20.87
N THR A 47 4.73 1.76 -20.09
CA THR A 47 5.74 0.78 -20.52
C THR A 47 5.48 -0.60 -19.94
N GLU A 48 5.45 -0.71 -18.62
CA GLU A 48 5.39 -1.99 -17.93
C GLU A 48 3.97 -2.51 -17.78
N ALA A 49 3.02 -1.66 -17.35
CA ALA A 49 1.66 -2.11 -17.07
C ALA A 49 0.93 -2.53 -18.35
N VAL A 50 1.06 -1.75 -19.44
CA VAL A 50 0.53 -2.11 -20.77
C VAL A 50 1.14 -3.44 -21.24
N THR A 51 2.46 -3.60 -21.18
CA THR A 51 3.13 -4.84 -21.60
C THR A 51 2.63 -6.06 -20.78
N ALA A 52 2.45 -5.90 -19.47
CA ALA A 52 1.94 -6.97 -18.62
C ALA A 52 0.49 -7.33 -18.97
N TYR A 53 -0.35 -6.33 -19.24
CA TYR A 53 -1.73 -6.53 -19.65
C TYR A 53 -1.83 -7.24 -21.01
N GLU A 54 -1.05 -6.79 -22.01
CA GLU A 54 -1.02 -7.42 -23.33
C GLU A 54 -0.60 -8.89 -23.24
N ARG A 55 0.39 -9.22 -22.42
CA ARG A 55 0.80 -10.62 -22.17
C ARG A 55 -0.32 -11.44 -21.56
N LEU A 56 -1.12 -10.88 -20.65
CA LEU A 56 -2.26 -11.56 -20.06
C LEU A 56 -3.38 -11.76 -21.09
N VAL A 57 -3.63 -10.78 -21.95
CA VAL A 57 -4.61 -10.91 -23.05
C VAL A 57 -4.16 -12.00 -24.04
N GLN A 58 -2.87 -12.08 -24.34
CA GLN A 58 -2.29 -13.11 -25.21
C GLN A 58 -2.31 -14.50 -24.58
N ASP A 59 -2.11 -14.60 -23.26
CA ASP A 59 -2.12 -15.85 -22.52
C ASP A 59 -2.94 -15.75 -21.21
N PRO A 60 -4.27 -15.93 -21.30
CA PRO A 60 -5.16 -15.86 -20.14
C PRO A 60 -4.95 -16.99 -19.13
N SER A 61 -4.25 -18.07 -19.49
CA SER A 61 -3.98 -19.19 -18.58
C SER A 61 -3.11 -18.79 -17.39
N ARG A 62 -2.41 -17.64 -17.49
CA ARG A 62 -1.60 -17.05 -16.43
C ARG A 62 -2.38 -16.19 -15.45
N ALA A 63 -3.69 -16.02 -15.66
CA ALA A 63 -4.54 -15.30 -14.73
C ALA A 63 -4.55 -16.00 -13.36
N VAL A 64 -4.52 -15.20 -12.30
CA VAL A 64 -4.65 -15.70 -10.92
C VAL A 64 -6.03 -15.29 -10.40
N PRO A 65 -6.82 -16.23 -9.86
CA PRO A 65 -8.09 -15.89 -9.24
C PRO A 65 -7.93 -14.89 -8.10
N ALA A 66 -8.91 -14.00 -7.95
CA ALA A 66 -8.82 -12.91 -6.98
C ALA A 66 -8.77 -13.43 -5.53
N GLU A 67 -9.45 -14.53 -5.25
CA GLU A 67 -9.44 -15.25 -3.99
C GLU A 67 -8.04 -15.73 -3.61
N ASP A 68 -7.28 -16.26 -4.56
CA ASP A 68 -5.92 -16.75 -4.33
C ASP A 68 -4.96 -15.60 -4.03
N VAL A 69 -5.11 -14.47 -4.74
CA VAL A 69 -4.36 -13.24 -4.45
C VAL A 69 -4.65 -12.75 -3.03
N ARG A 70 -5.93 -12.67 -2.64
CA ARG A 70 -6.33 -12.24 -1.28
C ARG A 70 -5.80 -13.18 -0.21
N ALA A 71 -5.93 -14.50 -0.40
CA ALA A 71 -5.43 -15.50 0.52
C ALA A 71 -3.92 -15.36 0.73
N ARG A 72 -3.16 -15.19 -0.36
CA ARG A 72 -1.70 -15.02 -0.30
C ARG A 72 -1.29 -13.73 0.42
N LEU A 73 -2.00 -12.63 0.19
CA LEU A 73 -1.76 -11.37 0.89
C LEU A 73 -2.06 -11.51 2.39
N ASN A 74 -3.19 -12.10 2.76
CA ASN A 74 -3.55 -12.33 4.15
C ASN A 74 -2.51 -13.19 4.88
N ALA A 75 -2.03 -14.27 4.24
CA ALA A 75 -0.97 -15.10 4.80
C ALA A 75 0.34 -14.32 5.01
N LYS A 76 0.73 -13.50 4.03
CA LYS A 76 1.92 -12.63 4.14
C LYS A 76 1.80 -11.63 5.29
N TRP A 77 0.62 -11.05 5.49
CA TRP A 77 0.37 -10.11 6.59
C TRP A 77 0.35 -10.81 7.95
N ALA A 78 -0.28 -11.98 8.05
CA ALA A 78 -0.31 -12.77 9.27
C ALA A 78 1.10 -13.21 9.71
N ALA A 79 2.00 -13.48 8.76
CA ALA A 79 3.40 -13.82 9.04
C ALA A 79 4.25 -12.63 9.52
N ARG A 80 3.74 -11.39 9.40
CA ARG A 80 4.45 -10.16 9.79
C ARG A 80 4.07 -9.68 11.20
N SER A 81 2.93 -10.13 11.70
CA SER A 81 2.40 -9.89 13.06
C SER A 81 2.88 -10.94 14.05
#